data_AF-A0A6G3ZAQ3-F1
#
_entry.id   AF-A0A6G3ZAQ3-F1
#
_cell.length_a   1.000
_cell.length_b   1.000
_cell.length_c   1.000
_cell.angle_alpha   90.00
_cell.angle_beta   90.00
_cell.angle_gamma   90.00
#
_symmetry.space_group_name_H-M   'P 1'
#
loop_
_entity.id
_entity.type
_entity.pdbx_description
1 polymer ?
#
loop_
_entity_poly.entity_id
_entity_poly.type
_entity_poly.pdbx_seq_one_letter_code
_entity_poly.pdbx_strand_id
1 'polypeptide(L)'
;MQDFVRLKKLHQPMQLNAIQSMNGTKSCYYPKDKIISFNPEFIWKVNLNDKIKSIHISRSGAVMLNSKWILNLDFGGNAGLLNTPLSKVLEIKKPVVAPWSHFWGRYYDFVITLLPKLCKVEKSMGKDIWSQVMVCYPMFNAPYESDFLEKLGIPKKALVDTRKNKGFVKAPSVISSNNNEMFYPFPSDIQILRERFLTKNGSPGNKRIFISRKGRRKIVNEYEVVKVLQEFDFEILEDISRSVDDQID
;
A
#
# COMPACT_ATOMS: atom_id res chain seq x y z
N MET A 1 -28.79 0.66 -7.65
CA MET A 1 -27.39 0.42 -8.10
C MET A 1 -26.69 -0.54 -7.13
N GLN A 2 -27.32 -1.65 -6.71
CA GLN A 2 -26.99 -2.26 -5.40
C GLN A 2 -26.43 -3.69 -5.37
N ASP A 3 -26.41 -4.51 -6.44
CA ASP A 3 -26.02 -5.94 -6.30
C ASP A 3 -24.80 -6.41 -7.11
N PHE A 4 -24.00 -5.52 -7.70
CA PHE A 4 -22.87 -5.92 -8.56
C PHE A 4 -21.50 -5.95 -7.85
N VAL A 5 -21.42 -5.30 -6.69
CA VAL A 5 -20.21 -5.18 -5.88
C VAL A 5 -20.51 -5.77 -4.52
N ARG A 6 -19.82 -6.86 -4.16
CA ARG A 6 -19.86 -7.33 -2.77
C ARG A 6 -19.01 -6.37 -1.95
N LEU A 7 -19.68 -5.57 -1.13
CA LEU A 7 -19.12 -4.59 -0.22
C LEU A 7 -19.02 -5.21 1.17
N LYS A 8 -17.82 -5.27 1.75
CA LYS A 8 -17.66 -5.54 3.17
C LYS A 8 -17.11 -4.30 3.85
N LYS A 9 -17.95 -3.62 4.63
CA LYS A 9 -17.53 -2.50 5.47
C LYS A 9 -16.66 -3.03 6.61
N LEU A 10 -15.48 -2.46 6.78
CA LEU A 10 -14.54 -2.85 7.83
C LEU A 10 -14.65 -1.92 9.05
N HIS A 11 -14.85 -0.62 8.83
CA HIS A 11 -14.88 0.38 9.90
C HIS A 11 -15.93 1.48 9.65
N GLN A 12 -16.32 2.19 10.72
CA GLN A 12 -17.16 3.40 10.65
C GLN A 12 -16.32 4.63 10.24
N PRO A 13 -16.94 5.74 9.78
CA PRO A 13 -16.22 6.99 9.59
C PRO A 13 -15.50 7.41 10.87
N MET A 14 -14.29 7.96 10.75
CA MET A 14 -13.48 8.41 11.88
C MET A 14 -13.05 9.86 11.64
N GLN A 15 -13.07 10.68 12.71
CA GLN A 15 -12.52 12.03 12.71
C GLN A 15 -11.41 12.12 13.75
N LEU A 16 -10.26 12.67 13.36
CA LEU A 16 -9.13 12.93 14.24
C LEU A 16 -8.72 14.39 14.15
N ASN A 17 -8.33 14.97 15.28
CA ASN A 17 -7.66 16.27 15.29
C ASN A 17 -6.25 16.11 14.74
N ALA A 18 -5.85 16.96 13.79
CA ALA A 18 -4.47 17.00 13.34
C ALA A 18 -3.54 17.36 14.52
N ILE A 19 -2.42 16.66 14.64
CA ILE A 19 -1.41 16.95 15.67
C ILE A 19 -0.66 18.21 15.26
N GLN A 20 -0.48 19.13 16.20
CA GLN A 20 0.25 20.37 15.99
C GLN A 20 1.74 20.07 15.67
N SER A 21 2.27 20.71 14.63
CA SER A 21 3.72 20.70 14.37
C SER A 21 4.46 21.35 15.54
N MET A 22 5.35 20.59 16.19
CA MET A 22 6.19 21.07 17.29
C MET A 22 7.23 22.12 16.85
N ASN A 23 7.48 22.24 15.54
CA ASN A 23 8.55 23.09 15.01
C ASN A 23 8.13 24.56 14.80
N GLY A 24 6.94 24.98 15.27
CA GLY A 24 6.48 26.38 15.29
C GLY A 24 6.20 27.02 13.92
N THR A 25 6.83 26.57 12.84
CA THR A 25 6.63 27.03 11.47
C THR A 25 5.30 26.53 10.91
N LYS A 26 4.55 27.42 10.25
CA LYS A 26 3.34 27.04 9.50
C LYS A 26 3.72 26.04 8.41
N SER A 27 3.40 24.76 8.59
CA SER A 27 3.48 23.79 7.51
C SER A 27 2.29 23.99 6.57
N CYS A 28 2.54 24.12 5.27
CA CYS A 28 1.47 24.10 4.26
C CYS A 28 0.76 22.73 4.17
N TYR A 29 1.35 21.68 4.75
CA TYR A 29 0.79 20.33 4.77
C TYR A 29 0.08 19.97 6.08
N TYR A 30 0.34 20.71 7.17
CA TYR A 30 -0.25 20.43 8.49
C TYR A 30 -0.84 21.72 9.09
N PRO A 31 -2.08 22.07 8.73
CA PRO A 31 -2.78 23.18 9.37
C PRO A 31 -2.94 22.88 10.87
N LYS A 32 -2.79 23.91 11.72
CA LYS A 32 -2.88 23.75 13.17
C LYS A 32 -4.25 23.20 13.64
N ASP A 33 -5.30 23.39 12.84
CA ASP A 33 -6.68 23.05 13.20
C ASP A 33 -7.42 22.27 12.09
N LYS A 34 -6.76 21.31 11.43
CA LYS A 34 -7.44 20.44 10.45
C LYS A 34 -8.09 19.25 11.16
N ILE A 35 -9.39 19.06 10.97
CA ILE A 35 -10.05 17.78 11.26
C ILE A 35 -9.76 16.85 10.08
N ILE A 36 -9.04 15.76 10.34
CA ILE A 36 -8.80 14.71 9.37
C ILE A 36 -10.00 13.76 9.44
N SER A 37 -10.75 13.69 8.34
CA SER A 37 -11.89 12.79 8.22
C SER A 37 -11.52 11.61 7.33
N PHE A 38 -11.80 10.41 7.81
CA PHE A 38 -11.57 9.19 7.06
C PHE A 38 -12.88 8.55 6.62
N ASN A 39 -12.94 8.16 5.34
CA ASN A 39 -14.06 7.41 4.82
C ASN A 39 -14.04 5.98 5.35
N PRO A 40 -15.22 5.34 5.50
CA PRO A 40 -15.29 3.93 5.83
C PRO A 40 -14.43 3.08 4.89
N GLU A 41 -13.75 2.09 5.46
CA GLU A 41 -12.95 1.16 4.68
C GLU A 41 -13.82 0.02 4.15
N PHE A 42 -13.58 -0.35 2.89
CA PHE A 42 -14.30 -1.42 2.21
C PHE A 42 -13.34 -2.36 1.49
N ILE A 43 -13.66 -3.65 1.51
CA ILE A 43 -13.23 -4.57 0.46
C ILE A 43 -14.34 -4.66 -0.58
N TRP A 44 -13.96 -4.47 -1.84
CA TRP A 44 -14.82 -4.64 -3.00
C TRP A 44 -14.42 -5.89 -3.74
N LYS A 45 -15.41 -6.71 -4.10
CA LYS A 45 -15.28 -7.71 -5.16
C LYS A 45 -16.22 -7.37 -6.29
N VAL A 46 -15.66 -7.15 -7.47
CA VAL A 46 -16.38 -6.85 -8.71
C VAL A 46 -16.29 -8.08 -9.62
N ASN A 47 -17.43 -8.56 -10.13
CA ASN A 47 -17.50 -9.70 -11.05
C ASN A 47 -18.06 -9.23 -12.40
N LEU A 48 -17.79 -10.02 -13.45
CA LEU A 48 -18.50 -9.86 -14.71
C LEU A 48 -20.01 -10.13 -14.54
N ASN A 49 -20.82 -9.40 -15.28
CA ASN A 49 -22.28 -9.51 -15.36
C ASN A 49 -22.81 -8.74 -16.59
N ASP A 50 -24.13 -8.61 -16.72
CA ASP A 50 -24.78 -7.92 -17.85
C ASP A 50 -24.31 -6.47 -18.03
N LYS A 51 -23.93 -5.80 -16.94
CA LYS A 51 -23.44 -4.41 -16.94
C LYS A 51 -21.93 -4.33 -17.03
N ILE A 52 -21.20 -5.25 -16.39
CA ILE A 52 -19.73 -5.31 -16.40
C ILE A 52 -19.31 -6.48 -17.28
N LYS A 53 -19.14 -6.21 -18.56
CA LYS A 53 -18.80 -7.20 -19.59
C LYS A 53 -17.30 -7.48 -19.66
N SER A 54 -16.46 -6.56 -19.20
CA SER A 54 -15.01 -6.77 -19.11
C SER A 54 -14.38 -6.08 -17.91
N ILE A 55 -13.32 -6.70 -17.40
CA ILE A 55 -12.43 -6.17 -16.36
C ILE A 55 -11.01 -6.30 -16.91
N HIS A 56 -10.32 -5.16 -17.01
CA HIS A 56 -8.94 -5.07 -17.47
C HIS A 56 -8.09 -4.37 -16.42
N ILE A 57 -6.91 -4.90 -16.12
CA ILE A 57 -5.89 -4.23 -15.33
C ILE A 57 -4.86 -3.69 -16.33
N SER A 58 -4.63 -2.38 -16.32
CA SER A 58 -3.66 -1.73 -17.20
C SER A 58 -2.23 -1.99 -16.73
N ARG A 59 -1.25 -1.52 -17.49
CA ARG A 59 0.17 -1.63 -17.13
C ARG A 59 0.49 -0.88 -15.82
N SER A 60 -0.26 0.19 -15.51
CA SER A 60 -0.15 0.94 -14.24
C SER A 60 -0.82 0.23 -13.06
N GLY A 61 -1.50 -0.90 -13.26
CA GLY A 61 -2.32 -1.53 -12.21
C GLY A 61 -3.71 -0.92 -12.07
N ALA A 62 -4.05 0.11 -12.85
CA ALA A 62 -5.39 0.70 -12.84
C ALA A 62 -6.41 -0.30 -13.38
N VAL A 63 -7.53 -0.43 -12.68
CA VAL A 63 -8.61 -1.35 -13.04
C VAL A 63 -9.63 -0.61 -13.90
N MET A 64 -9.87 -1.14 -15.10
CA MET A 64 -10.83 -0.64 -16.06
C MET A 64 -12.02 -1.60 -16.19
N LEU A 65 -13.24 -1.05 -16.09
CA LEU A 65 -14.49 -1.76 -16.33
C LEU A 65 -15.03 -1.38 -17.71
N ASN A 66 -15.40 -2.36 -18.52
CA ASN A 66 -15.87 -2.19 -19.90
C ASN A 66 -14.92 -1.37 -20.78
N SER A 67 -13.62 -1.35 -20.43
CA SER A 67 -12.61 -0.48 -21.05
C SER A 67 -12.97 1.02 -21.05
N LYS A 68 -13.92 1.45 -20.21
CA LYS A 68 -14.45 2.82 -20.17
C LYS A 68 -14.28 3.49 -18.81
N TRP A 69 -14.52 2.75 -17.74
CA TRP A 69 -14.53 3.30 -16.38
C TRP A 69 -13.30 2.87 -15.62
N ILE A 70 -12.56 3.81 -15.05
CA ILE A 70 -11.43 3.52 -14.16
C ILE A 70 -11.98 3.42 -12.74
N LEU A 71 -11.78 2.26 -12.10
CA LEU A 71 -12.06 2.10 -10.68
C LEU A 71 -10.96 2.83 -9.91
N ASN A 72 -11.34 3.85 -9.14
CA ASN A 72 -10.39 4.57 -8.29
C ASN A 72 -10.00 3.69 -7.11
N LEU A 73 -8.75 3.21 -7.10
CA LEU A 73 -8.22 2.34 -6.04
C LEU A 73 -7.42 3.11 -4.99
N ASP A 74 -7.03 4.34 -5.29
CA ASP A 74 -5.99 5.07 -4.57
C ASP A 74 -6.35 6.57 -4.52
N PHE A 75 -5.59 7.39 -5.25
CA PHE A 75 -5.61 8.85 -5.17
C PHE A 75 -6.27 9.50 -6.40
N GLY A 76 -7.27 8.83 -6.97
CA GLY A 76 -7.97 9.27 -8.19
C GLY A 76 -7.55 8.49 -9.43
N GLY A 77 -8.40 8.54 -10.47
CA GLY A 77 -8.15 7.86 -11.75
C GLY A 77 -7.07 8.51 -12.62
N ASN A 78 -6.62 9.73 -12.28
CA ASN A 78 -5.74 10.54 -13.13
C ASN A 78 -4.30 10.01 -13.22
N ALA A 79 -3.89 9.18 -12.26
CA ALA A 79 -2.54 8.63 -12.22
C ALA A 79 -2.42 7.25 -12.89
N GLY A 80 -3.54 6.68 -13.35
CA GLY A 80 -3.55 5.46 -14.15
C GLY A 80 -3.19 5.75 -15.60
N LEU A 81 -2.04 5.25 -16.07
CA LEU A 81 -1.77 5.26 -17.51
C LEU A 81 -2.64 4.20 -18.20
N LEU A 82 -3.36 4.62 -19.22
CA LEU A 82 -4.09 3.74 -20.12
C LEU A 82 -3.13 3.14 -21.14
N ASN A 83 -3.30 1.85 -21.42
CA ASN A 83 -2.54 1.21 -22.49
C ASN A 83 -3.11 1.60 -23.85
N THR A 84 -2.30 1.46 -24.90
CA THR A 84 -2.78 1.64 -26.27
C THR A 84 -3.78 0.52 -26.64
N PRO A 85 -4.78 0.78 -27.51
CA PRO A 85 -5.77 -0.22 -27.90
C PRO A 85 -5.18 -1.48 -28.56
N LEU A 86 -3.99 -1.39 -29.14
CA LEU A 86 -3.28 -2.49 -29.81
C LEU A 86 -2.45 -3.36 -28.87
N SER A 87 -2.54 -3.12 -27.56
CA SER A 87 -1.72 -3.80 -26.59
C SER A 87 -2.13 -5.27 -26.41
N LYS A 88 -1.15 -6.15 -26.17
CA LYS A 88 -1.41 -7.59 -25.91
C LYS A 88 -2.31 -7.77 -24.68
N VAL A 89 -3.18 -8.77 -24.71
CA VAL A 89 -4.03 -9.12 -23.56
C VAL A 89 -3.51 -10.41 -22.95
N LEU A 90 -3.17 -10.35 -21.66
CA LEU A 90 -2.92 -11.53 -20.83
C LEU A 90 -4.22 -11.92 -20.16
N GLU A 91 -4.78 -13.08 -20.50
CA GLU A 91 -6.00 -13.57 -19.88
C GLU A 91 -5.69 -14.43 -18.65
N ILE A 92 -6.25 -14.04 -17.51
CA ILE A 92 -6.15 -14.76 -16.25
C ILE A 92 -7.51 -15.37 -15.93
N LYS A 93 -7.52 -16.67 -15.61
CA LYS A 93 -8.75 -17.42 -15.28
C LYS A 93 -9.19 -17.29 -13.82
N LYS A 94 -8.32 -16.79 -12.93
CA LYS A 94 -8.59 -16.58 -11.50
C LYS A 94 -9.01 -15.14 -11.21
N PRO A 95 -9.74 -14.88 -10.12
CA PRO A 95 -9.91 -13.52 -9.61
C PRO A 95 -8.56 -12.84 -9.35
N VAL A 96 -8.53 -11.52 -9.50
CA VAL A 96 -7.33 -10.71 -9.31
C VAL A 96 -7.50 -9.79 -8.10
N VAL A 97 -6.50 -9.69 -7.24
CA VAL A 97 -6.34 -8.61 -6.27
C VAL A 97 -5.50 -7.52 -6.92
N ALA A 98 -6.05 -6.31 -7.04
CA ALA A 98 -5.36 -5.15 -7.61
C ALA A 98 -5.18 -4.08 -6.52
N PRO A 99 -4.04 -4.09 -5.78
CA PRO A 99 -3.86 -3.21 -4.63
C PRO A 99 -3.32 -1.81 -4.99
N TRP A 100 -2.75 -1.62 -6.18
CA TRP A 100 -2.03 -0.39 -6.52
C TRP A 100 -2.14 -0.02 -7.99
N SER A 101 -2.34 1.27 -8.26
CA SER A 101 -2.62 1.80 -9.60
C SER A 101 -1.58 2.82 -10.13
N HIS A 102 -0.36 2.83 -9.57
CA HIS A 102 0.66 3.82 -9.92
C HIS A 102 2.02 3.22 -10.31
N PHE A 103 2.69 3.82 -11.30
CA PHE A 103 4.06 3.45 -11.71
C PHE A 103 5.16 4.00 -10.79
N TRP A 104 4.79 4.83 -9.84
CA TRP A 104 5.68 5.34 -8.82
C TRP A 104 5.34 4.69 -7.48
N GLY A 105 6.29 4.82 -6.55
CA GLY A 105 6.19 4.30 -5.20
C GLY A 105 7.55 3.81 -4.73
N ARG A 106 7.78 3.91 -3.43
CA ARG A 106 8.97 3.40 -2.73
C ARG A 106 8.50 2.68 -1.46
N TYR A 107 9.46 2.40 -0.57
CA TYR A 107 9.21 1.72 0.71
C TYR A 107 7.98 2.25 1.46
N TYR A 108 7.87 3.57 1.62
CA TYR A 108 6.72 4.20 2.28
C TYR A 108 5.41 3.84 1.58
N ASP A 109 5.32 4.03 0.26
CA ASP A 109 4.09 3.76 -0.48
C ASP A 109 3.71 2.28 -0.37
N PHE A 110 4.68 1.38 -0.51
CA PHE A 110 4.42 -0.05 -0.36
C PHE A 110 3.90 -0.38 1.03
N VAL A 111 4.62 0.00 2.09
CA VAL A 111 4.28 -0.38 3.48
C VAL A 111 3.01 0.31 3.96
N ILE A 112 2.81 1.58 3.62
CA ILE A 112 1.75 2.40 4.20
C ILE A 112 0.46 2.37 3.37
N THR A 113 0.53 2.06 2.07
CA THR A 113 -0.63 2.15 1.18
C THR A 113 -0.98 0.86 0.45
N LEU A 114 -0.01 0.05 0.06
CA LEU A 114 -0.25 -1.19 -0.69
C LEU A 114 -0.44 -2.37 0.26
N LEU A 115 0.52 -2.56 1.16
CA LEU A 115 0.58 -3.68 2.10
C LEU A 115 -0.66 -3.78 2.99
N PRO A 116 -1.22 -2.68 3.55
CA PRO A 116 -2.44 -2.75 4.35
C PRO A 116 -3.64 -3.29 3.55
N LYS A 117 -3.73 -3.00 2.25
CA LYS A 117 -4.80 -3.55 1.41
C LYS A 117 -4.70 -5.06 1.28
N LEU A 118 -3.50 -5.58 1.11
CA LEU A 118 -3.28 -7.03 1.08
C LEU A 118 -3.69 -7.65 2.42
N CYS A 119 -3.30 -7.03 3.54
CA CYS A 119 -3.73 -7.47 4.87
C CYS A 119 -5.26 -7.39 5.04
N LYS A 120 -5.93 -6.34 4.55
CA LYS A 120 -7.38 -6.18 4.61
C LYS A 120 -8.10 -7.26 3.80
N VAL A 121 -7.56 -7.62 2.63
CA VAL A 121 -8.06 -8.73 1.80
C VAL A 121 -7.93 -10.05 2.56
N GLU A 122 -6.76 -10.36 3.12
CA GLU A 122 -6.53 -11.56 3.93
C GLU A 122 -7.46 -11.63 5.14
N LYS A 123 -7.57 -10.55 5.92
CA LYS A 123 -8.45 -10.45 7.09
C LYS A 123 -9.92 -10.62 6.71
N SER A 124 -10.31 -10.20 5.51
CA SER A 124 -11.69 -10.27 5.05
C SER A 124 -12.09 -11.62 4.46
N MET A 125 -11.15 -12.29 3.77
CA MET A 125 -11.40 -13.47 2.95
C MET A 125 -10.72 -14.75 3.47
N GLY A 126 -9.90 -14.66 4.51
CA GLY A 126 -9.13 -15.75 5.07
C GLY A 126 -7.74 -15.91 4.43
N LYS A 127 -6.83 -16.59 5.13
CA LYS A 127 -5.43 -16.80 4.71
C LYS A 127 -5.30 -17.58 3.40
N ASP A 128 -6.24 -18.49 3.13
CA ASP A 128 -6.20 -19.34 1.94
C ASP A 128 -6.49 -18.58 0.63
N ILE A 129 -6.90 -17.30 0.72
CA ILE A 129 -7.23 -16.48 -0.44
C ILE A 129 -6.08 -16.42 -1.46
N TRP A 130 -4.83 -16.41 -0.99
CA TRP A 130 -3.64 -16.28 -1.84
C TRP A 130 -3.39 -17.47 -2.76
N SER A 131 -4.01 -18.62 -2.50
CA SER A 131 -4.00 -19.78 -3.42
C SER A 131 -5.05 -19.67 -4.54
N GLN A 132 -6.09 -18.86 -4.32
CA GLN A 132 -7.30 -18.78 -5.14
C GLN A 132 -7.29 -17.59 -6.10
N VAL A 133 -6.43 -16.60 -5.86
CA VAL A 133 -6.36 -15.35 -6.63
C VAL A 133 -4.98 -15.15 -7.25
N MET A 134 -4.90 -14.21 -8.19
CA MET A 134 -3.64 -13.58 -8.61
C MET A 134 -3.55 -12.20 -7.98
N VAL A 135 -2.34 -11.71 -7.70
CA VAL A 135 -2.09 -10.34 -7.22
C VAL A 135 -1.41 -9.57 -8.36
N CYS A 136 -2.09 -8.57 -8.90
CA CYS A 136 -1.67 -7.85 -10.09
C CYS A 136 -1.48 -6.37 -9.79
N TYR A 137 -0.24 -5.88 -9.91
CA TYR A 137 0.10 -4.47 -9.76
C TYR A 137 1.49 -4.18 -10.36
N PRO A 138 1.87 -2.90 -10.53
CA PRO A 138 3.16 -2.57 -11.12
C PRO A 138 4.28 -2.69 -10.08
N MET A 139 4.83 -3.91 -9.94
CA MET A 139 5.79 -4.27 -8.89
C MET A 139 7.00 -3.33 -8.82
N PHE A 140 7.48 -3.07 -7.60
CA PHE A 140 8.65 -2.24 -7.32
C PHE A 140 9.96 -2.99 -7.60
N ASN A 141 9.93 -4.33 -7.60
CA ASN A 141 11.09 -5.20 -7.74
C ASN A 141 12.18 -4.88 -6.69
N ALA A 142 11.76 -4.58 -5.46
CA ALA A 142 12.64 -4.24 -4.34
C ALA A 142 12.67 -5.37 -3.29
N PRO A 143 13.78 -5.56 -2.56
CA PRO A 143 13.89 -6.65 -1.57
C PRO A 143 12.79 -6.65 -0.51
N TYR A 144 12.46 -5.47 0.04
CA TYR A 144 11.37 -5.36 1.03
C TYR A 144 10.02 -5.84 0.49
N GLU A 145 9.74 -5.62 -0.80
CA GLU A 145 8.47 -6.01 -1.43
C GLU A 145 8.37 -7.54 -1.45
N SER A 146 9.41 -8.24 -1.88
CA SER A 146 9.42 -9.71 -1.88
C SER A 146 9.27 -10.28 -0.47
N ASP A 147 9.99 -9.73 0.49
CA ASP A 147 9.99 -10.23 1.88
C ASP A 147 8.60 -10.09 2.52
N PHE A 148 7.95 -8.94 2.36
CA PHE A 148 6.59 -8.73 2.89
C PHE A 148 5.55 -9.63 2.21
N LEU A 149 5.64 -9.81 0.88
CA LEU A 149 4.73 -10.71 0.16
C LEU A 149 4.91 -12.18 0.59
N GLU A 150 6.16 -12.59 0.84
CA GLU A 150 6.48 -13.91 1.37
C GLU A 150 5.93 -14.10 2.79
N LYS A 151 6.07 -13.10 3.67
CA LYS A 151 5.48 -13.13 5.03
C LYS A 151 3.95 -13.15 5.04
N LEU A 152 3.31 -12.60 4.00
CA LEU A 152 1.87 -12.76 3.77
C LEU A 152 1.49 -14.15 3.23
N GLY A 153 2.46 -14.97 2.83
CA GLY A 153 2.21 -16.28 2.22
C GLY A 153 1.73 -16.18 0.77
N ILE A 154 1.99 -15.07 0.08
CA ILE A 154 1.61 -14.89 -1.32
C ILE A 154 2.65 -15.60 -2.20
N PRO A 155 2.28 -16.69 -2.90
CA PRO A 155 3.26 -17.44 -3.67
C PRO A 155 3.69 -16.65 -4.90
N LYS A 156 4.98 -16.74 -5.27
CA LYS A 156 5.54 -16.03 -6.44
C LYS A 156 4.74 -16.27 -7.73
N LYS A 157 4.18 -17.48 -7.91
CA LYS A 157 3.33 -17.83 -9.06
C LYS A 157 1.97 -17.12 -9.09
N ALA A 158 1.52 -16.56 -7.98
CA ALA A 158 0.30 -15.75 -7.91
C ALA A 158 0.57 -14.26 -8.22
N LEU A 159 1.83 -13.84 -8.32
CA LEU A 159 2.19 -12.45 -8.60
C LEU A 159 2.22 -12.18 -10.10
N VAL A 160 1.65 -11.05 -10.51
CA VAL A 160 1.71 -10.56 -11.89
C VAL A 160 2.20 -9.12 -11.89
N ASP A 161 3.43 -8.92 -12.37
CA ASP A 161 4.00 -7.59 -12.58
C ASP A 161 3.38 -6.95 -13.82
N THR A 162 2.45 -6.02 -13.60
CA THR A 162 1.77 -5.33 -14.71
C THR A 162 2.72 -4.45 -15.50
N ARG A 163 3.88 -4.02 -14.95
CA ARG A 163 4.86 -3.19 -15.69
C ARG A 163 5.50 -3.94 -16.84
N LYS A 164 5.74 -5.25 -16.64
CA LYS A 164 6.39 -6.15 -17.61
C LYS A 164 5.43 -6.60 -18.70
N ASN A 165 4.13 -6.60 -18.43
CA ASN A 165 3.13 -6.89 -19.44
C ASN A 165 2.99 -5.69 -20.41
N LYS A 166 3.17 -5.93 -21.71
CA LYS A 166 3.04 -4.88 -22.75
C LYS A 166 1.57 -4.55 -23.07
N GLY A 167 0.63 -4.87 -22.18
CA GLY A 167 -0.77 -4.56 -22.35
C GLY A 167 -1.66 -4.86 -21.15
N PHE A 168 -2.87 -5.33 -21.40
CA PHE A 168 -3.88 -5.51 -20.35
C PHE A 168 -3.79 -6.90 -19.72
N VAL A 169 -4.14 -6.98 -18.45
CA VAL A 169 -4.51 -8.24 -17.81
C VAL A 169 -6.03 -8.31 -17.78
N LYS A 170 -6.63 -9.30 -18.44
CA LYS A 170 -8.07 -9.55 -18.41
C LYS A 170 -8.37 -10.57 -17.32
N ALA A 171 -9.38 -10.29 -16.49
CA ALA A 171 -9.75 -11.15 -15.37
C ALA A 171 -11.29 -11.31 -15.25
N PRO A 172 -11.79 -12.43 -14.70
CA PRO A 172 -13.22 -12.65 -14.47
C PRO A 172 -13.76 -11.88 -13.26
N SER A 173 -12.88 -11.45 -12.36
CA SER A 173 -13.23 -10.70 -11.16
C SER A 173 -12.02 -9.93 -10.65
N VAL A 174 -12.27 -8.79 -10.02
CA VAL A 174 -11.27 -8.00 -9.32
C VAL A 174 -11.68 -7.75 -7.86
N ILE A 175 -10.70 -7.86 -6.97
CA ILE A 175 -10.79 -7.54 -5.56
C ILE A 175 -9.88 -6.34 -5.31
N SER A 176 -10.39 -5.34 -4.61
CA SER A 176 -9.59 -4.18 -4.19
C SER A 176 -10.17 -3.54 -2.94
N SER A 177 -9.46 -2.58 -2.38
CA SER A 177 -9.90 -1.77 -1.25
C SER A 177 -9.62 -0.30 -1.50
N ASN A 178 -10.37 0.58 -0.83
CA ASN A 178 -10.02 1.99 -0.82
C ASN A 178 -8.70 2.22 -0.07
N ASN A 179 -8.00 3.25 -0.53
CA ASN A 179 -7.13 4.05 0.32
C ASN A 179 -7.86 5.33 0.73
N ASN A 180 -7.47 5.85 1.89
CA ASN A 180 -7.82 7.20 2.30
C ASN A 180 -6.69 8.17 1.87
N GLU A 181 -6.66 9.37 2.45
CA GLU A 181 -5.76 10.46 2.07
C GLU A 181 -4.26 10.05 2.12
N MET A 182 -3.49 10.35 1.07
CA MET A 182 -2.09 9.91 0.89
C MET A 182 -1.17 10.24 2.09
N PHE A 183 -1.42 11.38 2.71
CA PHE A 183 -0.58 11.92 3.78
C PHE A 183 -1.02 11.50 5.19
N TYR A 184 -2.18 10.88 5.30
CA TYR A 184 -2.77 10.48 6.58
C TYR A 184 -3.15 9.00 6.48
N PRO A 185 -2.23 8.07 6.83
CA PRO A 185 -2.58 6.67 6.86
C PRO A 185 -3.70 6.42 7.87
N PHE A 186 -4.61 5.51 7.52
CA PHE A 186 -5.74 5.21 8.38
C PHE A 186 -5.25 4.46 9.63
N PRO A 187 -5.73 4.78 10.84
CA PRO A 187 -5.27 4.11 12.06
C PRO A 187 -5.43 2.58 12.07
N SER A 188 -6.55 2.06 11.54
CA SER A 188 -6.76 0.62 11.32
C SER A 188 -5.77 -0.01 10.33
N ASP A 189 -5.31 0.73 9.32
CA ASP A 189 -4.25 0.26 8.40
C ASP A 189 -2.93 0.13 9.14
N ILE A 190 -2.61 1.06 10.04
CA ILE A 190 -1.44 0.92 10.92
C ILE A 190 -1.65 -0.25 11.88
N GLN A 191 -2.84 -0.37 12.48
CA GLN A 191 -3.15 -1.45 13.42
C GLN A 191 -3.05 -2.83 12.75
N ILE A 192 -3.60 -3.02 11.55
CA ILE A 192 -3.57 -4.32 10.86
C ILE A 192 -2.13 -4.71 10.48
N LEU A 193 -1.28 -3.75 10.10
CA LEU A 193 0.15 -4.01 9.88
C LEU A 193 0.83 -4.44 11.18
N ARG A 194 0.59 -3.71 12.29
CA ARG A 194 1.15 -4.04 13.60
C ARG A 194 0.72 -5.44 14.05
N GLU A 195 -0.57 -5.75 13.96
CA GLU A 195 -1.12 -7.07 14.29
C GLU A 195 -0.52 -8.19 13.43
N ARG A 196 -0.20 -7.90 12.16
CA ARG A 196 0.27 -8.91 11.20
C ARG A 196 1.76 -9.17 11.26
N PHE A 197 2.58 -8.14 11.53
CA PHE A 197 4.03 -8.21 11.37
C PHE A 197 4.80 -8.03 12.68
N LEU A 198 4.30 -7.26 13.66
CA LEU A 198 5.05 -7.10 14.90
C LEU A 198 4.90 -8.32 15.80
N THR A 199 6.00 -8.72 16.45
CA THR A 199 5.97 -9.76 17.47
C THR A 199 5.23 -9.26 18.72
N LYS A 200 4.34 -10.07 19.28
CA LYS A 200 3.55 -9.69 20.47
C LYS A 200 4.38 -9.46 21.73
N ASN A 201 5.62 -9.93 21.74
CA ASN A 201 6.52 -9.93 22.89
C ASN A 201 7.56 -8.82 22.84
N GLY A 202 7.59 -7.99 21.79
CA GLY A 202 8.40 -6.78 21.79
C GLY A 202 7.84 -5.81 22.82
N SER A 203 8.48 -5.69 23.98
CA SER A 203 8.25 -4.52 24.81
C SER A 203 8.59 -3.30 23.95
N PRO A 204 7.79 -2.22 23.97
CA PRO A 204 8.22 -0.97 23.34
C PRO A 204 9.47 -0.53 24.09
N GLY A 205 10.63 -0.90 23.56
CA GLY A 205 11.91 -0.49 24.10
C GLY A 205 11.97 1.02 23.99
N ASN A 206 12.46 1.70 25.02
CA ASN A 206 12.80 3.12 24.97
C ASN A 206 14.08 3.36 24.15
N LYS A 207 14.34 2.53 23.13
CA LYS A 207 15.51 2.68 22.26
C LYS A 207 15.34 3.93 21.43
N ARG A 208 16.29 4.84 21.56
CA ARG A 208 16.37 6.05 20.75
C ARG A 208 17.30 5.73 19.59
N ILE A 209 16.82 5.86 18.37
CA ILE A 209 17.58 5.49 17.18
C ILE A 209 17.79 6.73 16.33
N PHE A 210 19.03 6.93 15.90
CA PHE A 210 19.39 7.87 14.85
C PHE A 210 19.89 7.09 13.64
N ILE A 211 19.29 7.35 12.47
CA ILE A 211 19.71 6.71 11.22
C ILE A 211 20.56 7.71 10.45
N SER A 212 21.86 7.44 10.35
CA SER A 212 22.80 8.23 9.55
C SER A 212 22.52 8.02 8.07
N ARG A 213 22.13 9.10 7.38
CA ARG A 213 21.59 9.04 6.02
C ARG A 213 22.67 9.28 4.97
N LYS A 214 22.70 8.41 3.96
CA LYS A 214 23.56 8.61 2.78
C LYS A 214 22.77 9.34 1.67
N GLY A 215 23.44 10.16 0.88
CA GLY A 215 22.86 10.83 -0.29
C GLY A 215 22.44 12.30 -0.09
N ARG A 216 21.33 12.71 -0.73
CA ARG A 216 20.94 14.14 -0.86
C ARG A 216 20.39 14.76 0.43
N ARG A 217 19.84 13.96 1.34
CA ARG A 217 19.25 14.41 2.61
C ARG A 217 20.18 14.00 3.75
N LYS A 218 21.25 14.78 3.95
CA LYS A 218 22.26 14.57 4.99
C LYS A 218 22.35 15.79 5.90
N ILE A 219 22.77 15.58 7.14
CA ILE A 219 23.10 16.65 8.08
C ILE A 219 24.49 17.17 7.74
N VAL A 220 24.69 18.49 7.69
CA VAL A 220 25.98 19.09 7.32
C VAL A 220 27.05 18.80 8.37
N ASN A 221 26.68 18.94 9.64
CA ASN A 221 27.51 18.70 10.83
C ASN A 221 27.09 17.39 11.55
N GLU A 222 26.93 16.30 10.78
CA GLU A 222 26.43 15.02 11.31
C GLU A 222 27.31 14.45 12.43
N TYR A 223 28.63 14.63 12.33
CA TYR A 223 29.58 14.15 13.33
C TYR A 223 29.35 14.80 14.71
N GLU A 224 29.15 16.11 14.73
CA GLU A 224 28.85 16.88 15.94
C GLU A 224 27.47 16.49 16.50
N VAL A 225 26.48 16.30 15.63
CA VAL A 225 25.14 15.84 16.05
C VAL A 225 25.20 14.45 16.67
N VAL A 226 25.92 13.51 16.06
CA VAL A 226 26.08 12.15 16.59
C VAL A 226 26.72 12.15 17.98
N LYS A 227 27.73 13.00 18.23
CA LYS A 227 28.32 13.14 19.57
C LYS A 227 27.29 13.54 20.62
N VAL A 228 26.49 14.56 20.32
CA VAL A 228 25.42 15.01 21.24
C VAL A 228 24.39 13.91 21.43
N LEU A 229 23.95 13.25 20.36
CA LEU A 229 22.96 12.17 20.43
C LEU A 229 23.43 10.99 21.29
N GLN A 230 24.71 10.66 21.25
CA GLN A 230 25.30 9.62 22.10
C GLN A 230 25.20 9.95 23.59
N GLU A 231 25.25 11.23 23.99
CA GLU A 231 25.01 11.65 25.39
C GLU A 231 23.56 11.42 25.85
N PHE A 232 22.63 11.25 24.90
CA PHE A 232 21.22 10.96 25.16
C PHE A 232 20.84 9.49 24.89
N ASP A 233 21.83 8.59 24.91
CA ASP A 233 21.67 7.14 24.70
C ASP A 233 21.03 6.77 23.35
N PHE A 234 21.32 7.55 22.30
CA PHE A 234 20.91 7.17 20.94
C PHE A 234 21.82 6.08 20.37
N GLU A 235 21.20 5.04 19.84
CA GLU A 235 21.81 4.07 18.95
C GLU A 235 21.97 4.68 17.56
N ILE A 236 23.19 4.65 17.02
CA ILE A 236 23.50 5.20 15.70
C ILE A 236 23.52 4.06 14.69
N LEU A 237 22.57 4.09 13.76
CA LEU A 237 22.44 3.10 12.70
C LEU A 237 22.83 3.67 11.35
N GLU A 238 23.52 2.88 10.54
CA GLU A 238 23.77 3.25 9.14
C GLU A 238 22.54 3.05 8.25
N ASP A 239 22.36 3.92 7.27
CA ASP A 239 21.41 3.76 6.17
C ASP A 239 21.92 2.70 5.16
N ILE A 240 21.76 1.43 5.54
CA ILE A 240 22.04 0.24 4.74
C ILE A 240 20.76 -0.57 4.51
N SER A 241 20.78 -1.41 3.47
CA SER A 241 19.69 -2.36 3.20
C SER A 241 19.57 -3.34 4.37
N ARG A 242 18.33 -3.56 4.81
CA ARG A 242 17.96 -4.49 5.88
C ARG A 242 16.86 -5.42 5.39
N SER A 243 16.83 -6.65 5.88
CA SER A 243 15.68 -7.53 5.64
C SER A 243 14.44 -6.98 6.35
N VAL A 244 13.26 -7.50 6.01
CA VAL A 244 12.06 -7.12 6.78
C VAL A 244 12.13 -7.58 8.23
N ASP A 245 12.75 -8.74 8.52
CA ASP A 245 12.92 -9.22 9.90
C ASP A 245 13.76 -8.26 10.74
N ASP A 246 14.91 -7.81 10.21
CA ASP A 246 15.77 -6.82 10.88
C ASP A 246 15.08 -5.46 11.15
N GLN A 247 13.95 -5.19 10.47
CA GLN A 247 13.20 -3.94 10.60
C GLN A 247 12.03 -4.03 11.60
N ILE A 248 11.55 -5.23 11.89
CA ILE A 248 10.34 -5.46 12.72
C ILE A 248 10.64 -6.12 14.06
N ASP A 249 11.84 -6.67 14.22
CA ASP A 249 12.40 -7.14 15.50
C ASP A 249 12.81 -5.98 16.43
#